data_AF-X1PRV2-F1
#
_entry.id   AF-X1PRV2-F1
#
_cell.length_a   1.000
_cell.length_b   1.000
_cell.length_c   1.000
_cell.angle_alpha   90.00
_cell.angle_beta   90.00
_cell.angle_gamma   90.00
#
_symmetry.space_group_name_H-M   'P 1'
#
loop_
_entity.id
_entity.type
_entity.pdbx_description
1 polymer ?
#
loop_
_entity_poly.entity_id
_entity_poly.type
_entity_poly.pdbx_seq_one_letter_code
_entity_poly.pdbx_strand_id
1 'polypeptide(L)'
;VEKVEEGLKAIEYPGVVSVQIIFNIFRQRPSELFFEQCKKKNIAVIARVPLASGLLTGKMSLTTKFPEDDHRNYNRQGKFFDVGETFSGVDFEIGLKAVEELKRIKPDDISCVQMALKWILMHSEVSCVIPGAKNTKQLEENISASELTDLDPDVLKGIKIIYDNFIKSKVHYRW
;
A
#
# COMPACT_ATOMS: atom_id res chain seq x y z
N VAL A 1 -13.20 -0.74 -4.28
CA VAL A 1 -12.87 -0.94 -5.71
C VAL A 1 -11.47 -1.52 -5.82
N GLU A 2 -11.21 -2.29 -6.88
CA GLU A 2 -9.92 -2.92 -7.16
C GLU A 2 -9.05 -2.08 -8.09
N LYS A 3 -9.69 -1.45 -9.09
CA LYS A 3 -9.01 -0.70 -10.16
C LYS A 3 -9.31 0.79 -10.11
N VAL A 4 -8.39 1.58 -10.62
CA VAL A 4 -8.56 3.03 -10.84
C VAL A 4 -9.80 3.32 -11.68
N GLU A 5 -10.06 2.56 -12.73
CA GLU A 5 -11.21 2.77 -13.62
C GLU A 5 -12.55 2.55 -12.90
N GLU A 6 -12.62 1.57 -12.00
CA GLU A 6 -13.80 1.32 -11.15
C GLU A 6 -14.01 2.47 -10.17
N GLY A 7 -12.91 2.97 -9.56
CA GLY A 7 -12.95 4.15 -8.70
C GLY A 7 -13.43 5.39 -9.44
N LEU A 8 -12.88 5.66 -10.62
CA LEU A 8 -13.29 6.75 -11.49
C LEU A 8 -14.75 6.64 -11.92
N LYS A 9 -15.25 5.43 -12.19
CA LYS A 9 -16.67 5.23 -12.49
C LYS A 9 -17.55 5.45 -11.26
N ALA A 10 -17.12 5.00 -10.08
CA ALA A 10 -17.88 5.13 -8.84
C ALA A 10 -18.10 6.60 -8.45
N ILE A 11 -17.08 7.46 -8.60
CA ILE A 11 -17.17 8.89 -8.24
C ILE A 11 -18.09 9.73 -9.16
N GLU A 12 -18.65 9.13 -10.22
CA GLU A 12 -19.68 9.78 -11.05
C GLU A 12 -21.10 9.57 -10.50
N TYR A 13 -21.31 8.64 -9.56
CA TYR A 13 -22.63 8.39 -9.01
C TYR A 13 -23.00 9.40 -7.92
N PRO A 14 -24.24 9.92 -7.91
CA PRO A 14 -24.69 10.87 -6.91
C PRO A 14 -24.68 10.24 -5.51
N GLY A 15 -24.25 11.02 -4.51
CA GLY A 15 -24.21 10.60 -3.11
C GLY A 15 -22.96 9.82 -2.69
N VAL A 16 -22.04 9.53 -3.62
CA VAL A 16 -20.74 8.95 -3.26
C VAL A 16 -19.88 10.01 -2.56
N VAL A 17 -19.56 9.76 -1.29
CA VAL A 17 -18.73 10.66 -0.45
C VAL A 17 -17.34 10.11 -0.14
N SER A 18 -17.13 8.80 -0.36
CA SER A 18 -15.83 8.17 -0.17
C SER A 18 -15.64 6.95 -1.07
N VAL A 19 -14.39 6.61 -1.37
CA VAL A 19 -14.02 5.39 -2.09
C VAL A 19 -12.88 4.69 -1.35
N GLN A 20 -13.03 3.39 -1.15
CA GLN A 20 -11.98 2.52 -0.62
C GLN A 20 -11.23 1.83 -1.76
N ILE A 21 -9.92 2.07 -1.86
CA ILE A 21 -9.05 1.56 -2.94
C ILE A 21 -7.71 1.08 -2.39
N ILE A 22 -7.09 0.09 -3.04
CA ILE A 22 -5.75 -0.37 -2.67
C ILE A 22 -4.76 0.73 -2.96
N PHE A 23 -4.07 1.20 -1.92
CA PHE A 23 -3.02 2.19 -2.06
C PHE A 23 -1.93 1.93 -1.01
N ASN A 24 -0.69 1.79 -1.49
CA ASN A 24 0.51 1.56 -0.69
C ASN A 24 1.76 1.81 -1.55
N ILE A 25 2.95 1.68 -0.96
CA ILE A 25 4.23 1.90 -1.66
C ILE A 25 4.37 1.08 -2.96
N PHE A 26 3.74 -0.09 -3.05
CA PHE A 26 3.75 -0.94 -4.26
C PHE A 26 2.53 -0.73 -5.16
N ARG A 27 1.58 0.14 -4.81
CA ARG A 27 0.34 0.44 -5.56
C ARG A 27 0.14 1.94 -5.65
N GLN A 28 0.91 2.58 -6.52
CA GLN A 28 0.98 4.03 -6.60
C GLN A 28 0.03 4.65 -7.63
N ARG A 29 -0.47 3.90 -8.63
CA ARG A 29 -1.31 4.46 -9.71
C ARG A 29 -2.55 5.26 -9.22
N PRO A 30 -3.22 4.88 -8.11
CA PRO A 30 -4.31 5.69 -7.59
C PRO A 30 -3.94 7.16 -7.32
N SER A 31 -2.68 7.47 -7.00
CA SER A 31 -2.25 8.85 -6.73
C SER A 31 -2.13 9.74 -7.96
N GLU A 32 -2.36 9.19 -9.16
CA GLU A 32 -2.38 9.95 -10.41
C GLU A 32 -3.79 10.52 -10.63
N LEU A 33 -4.45 10.14 -11.73
CA LEU A 33 -5.74 10.69 -12.13
C LEU A 33 -6.83 10.48 -11.06
N PHE A 34 -6.86 9.35 -10.37
CA PHE A 34 -7.94 9.03 -9.43
C PHE A 34 -7.98 9.98 -8.22
N PHE A 35 -6.83 10.23 -7.57
CA PHE A 35 -6.75 11.18 -6.47
C PHE A 35 -7.06 12.61 -6.93
N GLU A 36 -6.59 13.00 -8.12
CA GLU A 36 -6.93 14.30 -8.71
C GLU A 36 -8.45 14.48 -8.85
N GLN A 37 -9.17 13.47 -9.36
CA GLN A 37 -10.62 13.53 -9.51
C GLN A 37 -11.35 13.50 -8.16
N CYS A 38 -10.89 12.69 -7.21
CA CYS A 38 -11.47 12.66 -5.86
C CYS A 38 -11.37 14.03 -5.18
N LYS A 39 -10.21 14.70 -5.29
CA LYS A 39 -10.00 16.05 -4.77
C LYS A 39 -10.93 17.07 -5.41
N LYS A 40 -11.06 17.06 -6.74
CA LYS A 40 -11.95 17.96 -7.50
C LYS A 40 -13.42 17.81 -7.10
N LYS A 41 -13.84 16.59 -6.76
CA LYS A 41 -15.23 16.26 -6.40
C LYS A 41 -15.47 16.24 -4.88
N ASN A 42 -14.47 16.56 -4.07
CA ASN A 42 -14.52 16.49 -2.61
C ASN A 42 -14.96 15.10 -2.08
N ILE A 43 -14.33 14.05 -2.63
CA ILE A 43 -14.58 12.65 -2.26
C ILE A 43 -13.39 12.14 -1.45
N ALA A 44 -13.67 11.56 -0.28
CA ALA A 44 -12.66 11.01 0.61
C ALA A 44 -12.05 9.72 0.05
N VAL A 45 -10.73 9.59 0.13
CA VAL A 45 -10.03 8.34 -0.20
C VAL A 45 -9.71 7.58 1.09
N ILE A 46 -10.12 6.30 1.13
CA ILE A 46 -9.77 5.36 2.19
C ILE A 46 -8.77 4.35 1.62
N ALA A 47 -7.51 4.44 2.04
CA ALA A 47 -6.44 3.55 1.60
C ALA A 47 -6.53 2.19 2.31
N ARG A 48 -6.83 1.13 1.55
CA ARG A 48 -6.83 -0.27 2.04
C ARG A 48 -5.61 -1.05 1.57
N VAL A 49 -5.38 -2.19 2.22
CA VAL A 49 -4.17 -3.04 2.05
C VAL A 49 -2.87 -2.21 2.15
N PRO A 50 -2.71 -1.34 3.17
CA PRO A 50 -1.61 -0.40 3.22
C PRO A 50 -0.23 -1.05 3.41
N LEU A 51 -0.20 -2.28 3.95
CA LEU A 51 1.02 -3.03 4.22
C LEU A 51 1.28 -4.17 3.22
N ALA A 52 0.60 -4.16 2.06
CA ALA A 52 0.72 -5.20 1.02
C ALA A 52 0.65 -6.63 1.59
N SER A 53 -0.41 -6.91 2.36
CA SER A 53 -0.64 -8.20 3.04
C SER A 53 0.50 -8.63 4.00
N GLY A 54 1.21 -7.64 4.55
CA GLY A 54 2.29 -7.80 5.51
C GLY A 54 3.69 -7.75 4.89
N LEU A 55 3.83 -7.70 3.57
CA LEU A 55 5.13 -7.63 2.90
C LEU A 55 5.90 -6.37 3.29
N LEU A 56 5.23 -5.22 3.33
CA LEU A 56 5.83 -3.92 3.71
C LEU A 56 6.17 -3.81 5.20
N THR A 57 5.89 -4.83 6.02
CA THR A 57 6.32 -4.84 7.43
C THR A 57 7.82 -5.08 7.60
N GLY A 58 8.50 -5.56 6.55
CA GLY A 58 9.91 -5.94 6.61
C GLY A 58 10.20 -7.24 7.36
N LYS A 59 9.17 -7.93 7.88
CA LYS A 59 9.31 -9.13 8.73
C LYS A 59 9.28 -10.44 7.93
N MET A 60 8.99 -10.38 6.64
CA MET A 60 8.92 -11.56 5.76
C MET A 60 10.27 -11.90 5.14
N SER A 61 10.43 -13.17 4.79
CA SER A 61 11.61 -13.76 4.14
C SER A 61 11.17 -14.87 3.18
N LEU A 62 12.10 -15.40 2.38
CA LEU A 62 11.84 -16.55 1.50
C LEU A 62 11.40 -17.81 2.26
N THR A 63 11.78 -17.92 3.54
CA THR A 63 11.44 -19.05 4.41
C THR A 63 10.14 -18.83 5.20
N THR A 64 9.50 -17.66 5.06
CA THR A 64 8.25 -17.36 5.74
C THR A 64 7.16 -18.32 5.30
N LYS A 65 6.57 -19.03 6.27
CA LYS A 65 5.42 -19.91 6.08
C LYS A 65 4.17 -19.23 6.62
N PHE A 66 3.06 -19.38 5.91
CA PHE A 66 1.75 -18.97 6.38
C PHE A 66 0.94 -20.20 6.83
N PRO A 67 -0.04 -20.05 7.74
CA PRO A 67 -1.00 -21.11 8.07
C PRO A 67 -1.67 -21.68 6.81
N GLU A 68 -2.04 -22.96 6.80
CA GLU A 68 -2.56 -23.63 5.58
C GLU A 68 -3.82 -22.95 5.00
N ASP A 69 -4.65 -22.35 5.85
CA ASP A 69 -5.87 -21.61 5.53
C ASP A 69 -5.65 -20.13 5.15
N ASP A 70 -4.40 -19.66 5.14
CA ASP A 70 -4.06 -18.28 4.84
C ASP A 70 -4.08 -17.99 3.34
N HIS A 71 -4.83 -16.96 2.93
CA HIS A 71 -4.93 -16.51 1.53
C HIS A 71 -3.59 -16.29 0.83
N ARG A 72 -2.53 -15.97 1.59
CA ARG A 72 -1.18 -15.77 1.03
C ARG A 72 -0.53 -17.07 0.51
N ASN A 73 -0.98 -18.24 0.96
CA ASN A 73 -0.49 -19.53 0.46
C ASN A 73 -1.14 -19.91 -0.88
N TYR A 74 -2.46 -19.78 -1.00
CA TYR A 74 -3.20 -20.25 -2.18
C TYR A 74 -3.50 -19.16 -3.23
N ASN A 75 -3.36 -17.88 -2.88
CA ASN A 75 -3.66 -16.77 -3.79
C ASN A 75 -2.42 -16.16 -4.49
N ARG A 76 -1.24 -16.80 -4.41
CA ARG A 76 -0.05 -16.39 -5.20
C ARG A 76 -0.31 -16.32 -6.71
N GLN A 77 -1.32 -17.03 -7.20
CA GLN A 77 -1.75 -17.04 -8.61
C GLN A 77 -3.12 -16.38 -8.85
N GLY A 78 -3.75 -15.76 -7.83
CA GLY A 78 -5.03 -15.05 -7.98
C GLY A 78 -6.27 -15.94 -8.18
N LYS A 79 -6.26 -17.17 -7.66
CA LYS A 79 -7.34 -18.14 -7.91
C LYS A 79 -8.61 -17.91 -7.07
N PHE A 80 -8.52 -17.15 -5.97
CA PHE A 80 -9.64 -16.96 -5.03
C PHE A 80 -9.98 -15.48 -4.76
N PHE A 81 -9.00 -14.58 -4.86
CA PHE A 81 -9.16 -13.13 -4.78
C PHE A 81 -8.30 -12.46 -5.87
N ASP A 82 -8.57 -11.20 -6.22
CA ASP A 82 -7.75 -10.48 -7.20
C ASP A 82 -6.27 -10.53 -6.76
N VAL A 83 -5.37 -10.82 -7.71
CA VAL A 83 -3.91 -10.95 -7.44
C VAL A 83 -3.38 -9.71 -6.71
N GLY A 84 -3.97 -8.55 -6.97
CA GLY A 84 -3.66 -7.27 -6.36
C GLY A 84 -3.90 -7.19 -4.86
N GLU A 85 -4.77 -8.02 -4.30
CA GLU A 85 -5.05 -8.07 -2.86
C GLU A 85 -3.99 -8.82 -2.07
N THR A 86 -3.12 -9.57 -2.76
CA THR A 86 -2.02 -10.33 -2.16
C THR A 86 -0.69 -9.73 -2.62
N PHE A 87 0.08 -9.18 -1.67
CA PHE A 87 1.39 -8.56 -1.97
C PHE A 87 1.33 -7.47 -3.04
N SER A 88 0.20 -6.76 -3.14
CA SER A 88 -0.01 -5.73 -4.16
C SER A 88 0.08 -6.28 -5.60
N GLY A 89 -0.11 -7.59 -5.78
CA GLY A 89 0.00 -8.28 -7.06
C GLY A 89 1.41 -8.39 -7.63
N VAL A 90 2.44 -8.16 -6.81
CA VAL A 90 3.84 -8.38 -7.17
C VAL A 90 4.25 -9.80 -6.81
N ASP A 91 5.18 -10.36 -7.59
CA ASP A 91 5.84 -11.62 -7.25
C ASP A 91 6.53 -11.52 -5.87
N PHE A 92 6.37 -12.53 -5.04
CA PHE A 92 6.83 -12.48 -3.65
C PHE A 92 8.34 -12.26 -3.53
N GLU A 93 9.15 -12.87 -4.39
CA GLU A 93 10.61 -12.72 -4.32
C GLU A 93 11.05 -11.32 -4.77
N ILE A 94 10.41 -10.79 -5.83
CA ILE A 94 10.63 -9.40 -6.27
C ILE A 94 10.21 -8.42 -5.17
N GLY A 95 9.06 -8.66 -4.55
CA GLY A 95 8.55 -7.87 -3.44
C GLY A 95 9.50 -7.86 -2.24
N LEU A 96 10.07 -9.01 -1.88
CA LEU A 96 11.08 -9.10 -0.83
C LEU A 96 12.34 -8.31 -1.18
N LYS A 97 12.84 -8.40 -2.42
CA LYS A 97 13.99 -7.59 -2.87
C LYS A 97 13.72 -6.10 -2.76
N ALA A 98 12.54 -5.65 -3.19
CA ALA A 98 12.15 -4.24 -3.06
C ALA A 98 12.04 -3.80 -1.59
N VAL A 99 11.53 -4.66 -0.71
CA VAL A 99 11.49 -4.39 0.74
C VAL A 99 12.88 -4.28 1.35
N GLU A 100 13.85 -5.09 0.91
CA GLU A 100 15.24 -4.95 1.37
C GLU A 100 15.86 -3.61 0.94
N GLU A 101 15.57 -3.11 -0.26
CA GLU A 101 16.00 -1.76 -0.66
C GLU A 101 15.27 -0.67 0.14
N LEU A 102 13.98 -0.84 0.45
CA LEU A 102 13.24 0.08 1.32
C LEU A 102 13.86 0.16 2.72
N LYS A 103 14.31 -0.97 3.28
CA LYS A 103 14.99 -0.99 4.58
C LYS A 103 16.28 -0.17 4.60
N ARG A 104 17.00 -0.11 3.48
CA ARG A 104 18.28 0.64 3.36
C ARG A 104 18.10 2.15 3.37
N ILE A 105 16.97 2.64 2.89
CA ILE A 105 16.67 4.08 2.82
C ILE A 105 15.80 4.57 3.98
N LYS A 106 15.20 3.66 4.74
CA LYS A 106 14.33 3.99 5.88
C LYS A 106 15.14 4.65 7.00
N PRO A 107 14.67 5.76 7.60
CA PRO A 107 15.26 6.31 8.82
C PRO A 107 15.39 5.26 9.93
N ASP A 108 16.49 5.26 10.68
CA ASP A 108 16.79 4.22 11.67
C ASP A 108 15.80 4.19 12.84
N ASP A 109 15.22 5.33 13.17
CA ASP A 109 14.32 5.56 14.30
C ASP A 109 12.86 5.12 14.05
N ILE A 110 12.48 4.81 12.81
CA ILE A 110 11.14 4.35 12.48
C ILE A 110 11.13 2.92 11.93
N SER A 111 10.01 2.21 12.07
CA SER A 111 9.84 0.87 11.50
C SER A 111 9.40 0.92 10.03
N CYS A 112 9.50 -0.21 9.32
CA CYS A 112 8.98 -0.31 7.94
C CYS A 112 7.45 -0.11 7.90
N VAL A 113 6.75 -0.53 8.95
CA VAL A 113 5.30 -0.32 9.10
C VAL A 113 5.01 1.17 9.18
N GLN A 114 5.70 1.88 10.06
CA GLN A 114 5.53 3.32 10.23
C GLN A 114 5.89 4.09 8.95
N MET A 115 7.01 3.77 8.28
CA MET A 115 7.38 4.39 7.01
C MET A 115 6.30 4.18 5.94
N ALA A 116 5.78 2.96 5.80
CA ALA A 116 4.75 2.65 4.80
C ALA A 116 3.43 3.40 5.05
N LEU A 117 2.99 3.47 6.32
CA LEU A 117 1.77 4.19 6.69
C LEU A 117 1.95 5.70 6.58
N LYS A 118 3.08 6.24 7.06
CA LYS A 118 3.37 7.67 6.96
C LYS A 118 3.47 8.11 5.49
N TRP A 119 4.09 7.32 4.62
CA TRP A 119 4.12 7.58 3.18
C TRP A 119 2.71 7.73 2.58
N ILE A 120 1.76 6.85 2.97
CA ILE A 120 0.36 6.96 2.54
C ILE A 120 -0.28 8.25 3.05
N LEU A 121 -0.07 8.58 4.33
CA LEU A 121 -0.65 9.76 4.99
C LEU A 121 -0.09 11.09 4.47
N MET A 122 1.05 11.08 3.77
CA MET A 122 1.59 12.28 3.12
C MET A 122 0.84 12.67 1.84
N HIS A 123 -0.07 11.83 1.33
CA HIS A 123 -0.96 12.19 0.24
C HIS A 123 -2.17 12.95 0.76
N SER A 124 -2.29 14.25 0.42
CA SER A 124 -3.36 15.13 0.90
C SER A 124 -4.77 14.67 0.54
N GLU A 125 -4.90 13.84 -0.49
CA GLU A 125 -6.15 13.26 -0.97
C GLU A 125 -6.59 12.03 -0.14
N VAL A 126 -5.68 11.42 0.62
CA VAL A 126 -5.99 10.29 1.51
C VAL A 126 -6.56 10.82 2.82
N SER A 127 -7.81 10.49 3.09
CA SER A 127 -8.50 10.90 4.32
C SER A 127 -8.29 9.91 5.46
N CYS A 128 -8.10 8.63 5.14
CA CYS A 128 -7.92 7.57 6.13
C CYS A 128 -7.11 6.41 5.55
N VAL A 129 -6.27 5.78 6.38
CA VAL A 129 -5.62 4.51 6.09
C VAL A 129 -6.11 3.47 7.09
N ILE A 130 -6.42 2.25 6.61
CA ILE A 130 -7.00 1.19 7.45
C ILE A 130 -6.07 -0.03 7.57
N PRO A 131 -4.96 0.08 8.34
CA PRO A 131 -4.06 -1.05 8.56
C PRO A 131 -4.68 -2.09 9.50
N GLY A 132 -4.46 -3.37 9.21
CA GLY A 132 -4.85 -4.45 10.11
C GLY A 132 -3.92 -4.57 11.32
N ALA A 133 -4.44 -5.08 12.43
CA ALA A 133 -3.67 -5.43 13.63
C ALA A 133 -4.26 -6.70 14.27
N LYS A 134 -3.39 -7.58 14.77
CA LYS A 134 -3.75 -8.80 15.51
C LYS A 134 -3.58 -8.65 17.03
N ASN A 135 -2.89 -7.61 17.48
CA ASN A 135 -2.64 -7.34 18.90
C ASN A 135 -2.43 -5.84 19.13
N THR A 136 -2.47 -5.43 20.39
CA THR A 136 -2.34 -4.04 20.82
C THR A 136 -1.02 -3.41 20.38
N LYS A 137 0.09 -4.15 20.43
CA LYS A 137 1.40 -3.63 19.99
C LYS A 137 1.39 -3.21 18.51
N GLN A 138 0.75 -4.00 17.64
CA GLN A 138 0.58 -3.64 16.23
C GLN A 138 -0.35 -2.45 16.04
N LEU A 139 -1.41 -2.37 16.85
CA LEU A 139 -2.32 -1.21 16.83
C LEU A 139 -1.59 0.07 17.22
N GLU A 140 -0.82 0.05 18.32
CA GLU A 140 -0.01 1.18 18.79
C GLU A 140 1.05 1.59 17.75
N GLU A 141 1.74 0.62 17.14
CA GLU A 141 2.70 0.87 16.05
C GLU A 141 2.01 1.55 14.85
N ASN A 142 0.82 1.08 14.46
CA ASN A 142 0.05 1.68 13.36
C ASN A 142 -0.38 3.12 13.67
N ILE A 143 -0.87 3.38 14.89
CA ILE A 143 -1.31 4.71 15.33
C ILE A 143 -0.11 5.67 15.34
N SER A 144 1.03 5.24 15.87
CA SER A 144 2.22 6.11 15.98
C SER A 144 2.72 6.66 14.64
N ALA A 145 2.34 6.04 13.50
CA ALA A 145 2.71 6.53 12.18
C ALA A 145 2.07 7.88 11.82
N SER A 146 0.90 8.23 12.38
CA SER A 146 0.28 9.55 12.16
C SER A 146 1.01 10.68 12.86
N GLU A 147 1.70 10.36 13.96
CA GLU A 147 2.41 11.33 14.80
C GLU A 147 3.82 11.63 14.30
N LEU A 148 4.30 10.88 13.29
CA LEU A 148 5.61 11.12 12.70
C LEU A 148 5.63 12.43 11.91
N THR A 149 6.78 13.09 11.93
CA THR A 149 7.08 14.13 10.93
C THR A 149 7.11 13.54 9.53
N ASP A 150 6.94 14.39 8.53
CA ASP A 150 7.03 13.99 7.14
C ASP A 150 8.37 13.34 6.82
N LEU A 151 8.32 12.32 5.95
CA LEU A 151 9.52 11.62 5.50
C LEU A 151 10.39 12.59 4.69
N ASP A 152 11.70 12.45 4.84
CA ASP A 152 12.67 13.25 4.10
C ASP A 152 12.47 13.10 2.57
N PRO A 153 12.58 14.18 1.77
CA PRO A 153 12.52 14.12 0.32
C PRO A 153 13.41 13.05 -0.33
N ASP A 154 14.59 12.77 0.22
CA ASP A 154 15.48 11.72 -0.29
C ASP A 154 14.91 10.31 -0.08
N VAL A 155 14.21 10.08 1.04
CA VAL A 155 13.48 8.84 1.30
C VAL A 155 12.34 8.68 0.29
N LEU A 156 11.55 9.74 0.04
CA LEU A 156 10.47 9.73 -0.94
C LEU A 156 11.00 9.44 -2.36
N LYS A 157 12.12 10.05 -2.73
CA LYS A 157 12.80 9.79 -3.99
C LYS A 157 13.29 8.34 -4.08
N GLY A 158 13.86 7.80 -3.02
CA GLY A 158 14.27 6.40 -2.92
C GLY A 158 13.09 5.45 -3.11
N ILE A 159 11.97 5.70 -2.43
CA ILE A 159 10.72 4.93 -2.59
C ILE A 159 10.26 4.93 -4.05
N LYS A 160 10.27 6.09 -4.71
CA LYS A 160 9.91 6.21 -6.13
C LYS A 160 10.83 5.42 -7.04
N ILE A 161 12.15 5.51 -6.83
CA ILE A 161 13.15 4.76 -7.63
C ILE A 161 12.95 3.25 -7.46
N ILE A 162 12.74 2.77 -6.22
CA ILE A 162 12.48 1.36 -5.96
C ILE A 162 11.18 0.91 -6.66
N TYR A 163 10.13 1.70 -6.58
CA TYR A 163 8.87 1.41 -7.27
C TYR A 163 9.08 1.33 -8.79
N ASP A 164 9.72 2.32 -9.40
CA ASP A 164 9.96 2.37 -10.84
C ASP A 164 10.80 1.17 -11.33
N ASN A 165 11.84 0.77 -10.56
CA ASN A 165 12.77 -0.30 -10.94
C ASN A 165 12.22 -1.71 -10.71
N PHE A 166 11.55 -1.96 -9.58
CA PHE A 166 11.17 -3.32 -9.18
C PHE A 166 9.69 -3.62 -9.42
N ILE A 167 8.82 -2.63 -9.31
CA ILE A 167 7.39 -2.85 -9.09
C ILE A 167 6.54 -2.40 -10.29
N LYS A 168 6.80 -1.19 -10.80
CA LYS A 168 5.91 -0.49 -11.76
C LYS A 168 5.55 -1.32 -12.97
N SER A 169 6.54 -1.94 -13.64
CA SER A 169 6.30 -2.76 -14.84
C SER A 169 5.41 -3.99 -14.59
N LYS A 170 5.26 -4.43 -13.34
CA LYS A 170 4.51 -5.64 -12.96
C LYS A 170 3.07 -5.35 -12.57
N VAL A 171 2.82 -4.18 -11.97
CA VAL A 171 1.51 -3.88 -11.32
C VAL A 171 0.84 -2.62 -11.84
N HIS A 172 1.59 -1.62 -12.30
CA HIS A 172 1.04 -0.29 -12.53
C HIS A 172 -0.06 -0.26 -13.58
N TYR A 173 0.05 -1.06 -14.65
CA TYR A 173 -0.96 -1.09 -15.71
C TYR A 173 -2.16 -2.00 -15.43
N ARG A 174 -2.13 -2.75 -14.33
CA ARG A 174 -3.15 -3.76 -14.02
C ARG A 174 -4.27 -3.20 -13.12
N TRP A 175 -3.99 -2.16 -12.34
CA TRP A 175 -4.89 -1.59 -11.33
C TRP A 175 -4.77 -0.08 -11.23
#